data_AF-A0A521X9I4-F1
#
_entry.id   AF-A0A521X9I4-F1
#
_cell.length_a   1.000
_cell.length_b   1.000
_cell.length_c   1.000
_cell.angle_alpha   90.00
_cell.angle_beta   90.00
_cell.angle_gamma   90.00
#
_symmetry.space_group_name_H-M   'P 1'
#
loop_
_entity.id
_entity.type
_entity.pdbx_description
1 polymer ?
#
loop_
_entity_poly.entity_id
_entity_poly.type
_entity_poly.pdbx_seq_one_letter_code
_entity_poly.pdbx_strand_id
1 'polypeptide(L)'
;MRNKFVILSLAVFIFAATSLSKDEGMWMPTQLTKFPWKELKKRGLALSMEQIYSETTPSLKDGIVILGDGTGSFVSPNGLILTNFHVTLSALQSVSSAQRDFIKNGYTARKPEEEIPIASFTAQILLSMKEVTSEVLSAVTGAMTEQERVNAIKMKISELETAAKGNSENECRVIETFFGLKYFLYTYEVLRDIRIVISPPSTIGAFGGEEDNWMWPRHTGDFAFMRAYVSPEGKHAHYDVKNVPYKPKKYFPLSTKGYKEGTFALVMGYPALTLRQMASPGIQAAQDITLPYVYELSNIQLDILRRTSEE
;
A
#
# COMPACT_ATOMS: atom_id res chain seq x y z
N MET A 1 24.65 14.05 -50.36
CA MET A 1 23.70 14.72 -49.45
C MET A 1 22.77 13.74 -48.73
N ARG A 2 22.21 12.73 -49.42
CA ARG A 2 21.33 11.70 -48.84
C ARG A 2 21.93 10.94 -47.64
N ASN A 3 23.22 10.57 -47.70
CA ASN A 3 23.88 9.85 -46.59
C ASN A 3 24.14 10.73 -45.35
N LYS A 4 24.29 12.06 -45.51
CA LYS A 4 24.46 12.98 -44.37
C LYS A 4 23.14 13.21 -43.62
N PHE A 5 22.02 13.22 -44.33
CA PHE A 5 20.68 13.31 -43.73
C PHE A 5 20.30 12.05 -42.95
N VAL A 6 20.65 10.86 -43.46
CA VAL A 6 20.41 9.58 -42.76
C VAL A 6 21.25 9.44 -41.49
N ILE A 7 22.51 9.90 -41.51
CA ILE A 7 23.38 9.87 -40.31
C ILE A 7 22.87 10.87 -39.26
N LEU A 8 22.39 12.04 -39.68
CA LEU A 8 21.86 13.06 -38.78
C LEU A 8 20.53 12.63 -38.13
N SER A 9 19.63 11.98 -38.88
CA SER A 9 18.39 11.44 -38.33
C SER A 9 18.63 10.26 -37.38
N LEU A 10 19.60 9.39 -37.68
CA LEU A 10 20.02 8.31 -36.77
C LEU A 10 20.62 8.85 -35.47
N ALA A 11 21.45 9.91 -35.55
CA ALA A 11 22.04 10.55 -34.39
C ALA A 11 21.00 11.25 -33.49
N VAL A 12 19.98 11.89 -34.08
CA VAL A 12 18.86 12.49 -33.33
C VAL A 12 18.00 11.43 -32.65
N PHE A 13 17.77 10.29 -33.31
CA PHE A 13 17.02 9.16 -32.72
C PHE A 13 17.78 8.51 -31.56
N ILE A 14 19.11 8.37 -31.69
CA ILE A 14 19.98 7.87 -30.60
C ILE A 14 20.02 8.86 -29.44
N PHE A 15 20.05 10.17 -29.69
CA PHE A 15 20.05 11.18 -28.63
C PHE A 15 18.69 11.21 -27.88
N ALA A 16 17.57 11.14 -28.60
CA ALA A 16 16.23 11.10 -28.01
C ALA A 16 15.96 9.82 -27.18
N ALA A 17 16.60 8.69 -27.52
CA ALA A 17 16.49 7.45 -26.76
C ALA A 17 17.23 7.47 -25.41
N THR A 18 18.16 8.42 -25.19
CA THR A 18 18.96 8.49 -23.95
C THR A 18 18.31 9.27 -22.80
N SER A 19 17.18 9.95 -23.06
CA SER A 19 16.43 10.73 -22.08
C SER A 19 15.18 10.02 -21.55
N LEU A 20 15.15 8.68 -21.57
CA LEU A 20 14.25 7.94 -20.69
C LEU A 20 14.71 8.14 -19.24
N SER A 21 14.14 9.14 -18.58
CA SER A 21 14.22 9.34 -17.14
C SER A 21 13.88 8.02 -16.44
N LYS A 22 14.88 7.43 -15.77
CA LYS A 22 14.74 6.19 -14.99
C LYS A 22 14.23 6.45 -13.57
N ASP A 23 13.78 7.66 -13.28
CA ASP A 23 13.51 8.10 -11.92
C ASP A 23 12.14 7.62 -11.39
N GLU A 24 11.19 7.34 -12.29
CA GLU A 24 9.82 6.95 -11.93
C GLU A 24 9.63 5.43 -11.83
N GLY A 25 9.06 4.98 -10.71
CA GLY A 25 8.67 3.59 -10.51
C GLY A 25 8.27 3.28 -9.07
N MET A 26 7.51 2.21 -8.91
CA MET A 26 7.30 1.55 -7.62
C MET A 26 8.32 0.42 -7.53
N TRP A 27 9.21 0.54 -6.56
CA TRP A 27 10.39 -0.31 -6.48
C TRP A 27 10.28 -1.30 -5.31
N MET A 28 10.61 -2.54 -5.60
CA MET A 28 10.70 -3.60 -4.60
C MET A 28 11.92 -3.36 -3.70
N PRO A 29 11.86 -3.73 -2.41
CA PRO A 29 13.02 -3.59 -1.53
C PRO A 29 14.28 -4.33 -2.03
N THR A 30 14.12 -5.47 -2.70
CA THR A 30 15.23 -6.21 -3.35
C THR A 30 15.90 -5.44 -4.49
N GLN A 31 15.26 -4.40 -5.03
CA GLN A 31 15.81 -3.57 -6.10
C GLN A 31 16.64 -2.39 -5.57
N LEU A 32 16.65 -2.14 -4.25
CA LEU A 32 17.42 -1.03 -3.67
C LEU A 32 18.92 -1.10 -4.00
N THR A 33 19.48 -2.29 -4.19
CA THR A 33 20.88 -2.49 -4.64
C THR A 33 21.18 -1.87 -6.00
N LYS A 34 20.16 -1.71 -6.84
CA LYS A 34 20.27 -1.16 -8.20
C LYS A 34 20.02 0.34 -8.26
N PHE A 35 19.70 0.98 -7.14
CA PHE A 35 19.38 2.40 -7.11
C PHE A 35 20.63 3.26 -7.37
N PRO A 36 20.47 4.44 -8.00
CA PRO A 36 21.56 5.39 -8.22
C PRO A 36 21.88 6.14 -6.92
N TRP A 37 22.39 5.44 -5.90
CA TRP A 37 22.62 5.95 -4.53
C TRP A 37 23.43 7.24 -4.48
N LYS A 38 24.44 7.39 -5.34
CA LYS A 38 25.24 8.61 -5.44
C LYS A 38 24.38 9.82 -5.79
N GLU A 39 23.45 9.65 -6.75
CA GLU A 39 22.56 10.73 -7.19
C GLU A 39 21.43 10.97 -6.18
N LEU A 40 20.86 9.92 -5.59
CA LEU A 40 19.87 10.05 -4.52
C LEU A 40 20.43 10.82 -3.31
N LYS A 41 21.68 10.53 -2.91
CA LYS A 41 22.37 11.28 -1.84
C LYS A 41 22.56 12.76 -2.20
N LYS A 42 22.96 13.07 -3.44
CA LYS A 42 23.04 14.46 -3.92
C LYS A 42 21.69 15.18 -3.91
N ARG A 43 20.60 14.44 -4.14
CA ARG A 43 19.21 14.95 -4.09
C ARG A 43 18.67 15.08 -2.66
N GLY A 44 19.41 14.67 -1.64
CA GLY A 44 19.04 14.84 -0.22
C GLY A 44 18.65 13.57 0.52
N LEU A 45 18.76 12.38 -0.08
CA LEU A 45 18.57 11.12 0.65
C LEU A 45 19.70 10.93 1.67
N ALA A 46 19.37 11.04 2.95
CA ALA A 46 20.32 10.83 4.05
C ALA A 46 20.41 9.38 4.56
N LEU A 47 19.53 8.49 4.08
CA LEU A 47 19.43 7.11 4.54
C LEU A 47 20.37 6.17 3.76
N SER A 48 20.84 5.12 4.43
CA SER A 48 21.47 3.97 3.78
C SER A 48 20.43 2.97 3.26
N MET A 49 20.87 2.01 2.44
CA MET A 49 20.03 0.92 1.94
C MET A 49 19.44 0.09 3.08
N GLU A 50 20.28 -0.28 4.04
CA GLU A 50 19.95 -1.13 5.19
C GLU A 50 18.97 -0.41 6.13
N GLN A 51 19.03 0.92 6.18
CA GLN A 51 18.06 1.71 6.93
C GLN A 51 16.67 1.68 6.27
N ILE A 52 16.58 1.62 4.94
CA ILE A 52 15.31 1.50 4.21
C ILE A 52 14.75 0.07 4.31
N TYR A 53 15.58 -0.93 4.05
CA TYR A 53 15.20 -2.34 4.11
C TYR A 53 16.37 -3.22 4.56
N SER A 54 16.10 -4.11 5.52
CA SER A 54 17.01 -5.14 5.96
C SER A 54 16.23 -6.38 6.40
N GLU A 55 16.72 -7.57 6.06
CA GLU A 55 16.14 -8.85 6.49
C GLU A 55 16.51 -9.19 7.95
N THR A 56 17.59 -8.62 8.47
CA THR A 56 18.20 -9.04 9.74
C THR A 56 18.19 -7.97 10.82
N THR A 57 18.09 -6.70 10.42
CA THR A 57 18.13 -5.55 11.33
C THR A 57 16.89 -4.67 11.18
N PRO A 58 16.42 -4.03 12.27
CA PRO A 58 15.30 -3.10 12.17
C PRO A 58 15.54 -1.95 11.18
N SER A 59 14.65 -1.79 10.22
CA SER A 59 14.70 -0.83 9.10
C SER A 59 13.33 -0.14 8.90
N LEU A 60 13.21 0.84 7.99
CA LEU A 60 11.95 1.56 7.78
C LEU A 60 10.77 0.61 7.51
N LYS A 61 11.01 -0.55 6.87
CA LYS A 61 9.96 -1.56 6.64
C LYS A 61 9.19 -1.95 7.91
N ASP A 62 9.86 -1.99 9.06
CA ASP A 62 9.27 -2.44 10.33
C ASP A 62 8.37 -1.38 10.98
N GLY A 63 8.34 -0.17 10.42
CA GLY A 63 7.46 0.91 10.83
C GLY A 63 6.27 1.13 9.89
N ILE A 64 6.23 0.48 8.74
CA ILE A 64 5.20 0.64 7.70
C ILE A 64 4.32 -0.61 7.70
N VAL A 65 2.99 -0.41 7.62
CA VAL A 65 2.01 -1.50 7.74
C VAL A 65 0.97 -1.46 6.64
N ILE A 66 0.50 -2.63 6.22
CA ILE A 66 -0.78 -2.75 5.52
C ILE A 66 -1.85 -2.57 6.60
N LEU A 67 -2.78 -1.64 6.37
CA LEU A 67 -3.86 -1.33 7.31
C LEU A 67 -5.18 -1.30 6.55
N GLY A 68 -6.00 -2.33 6.71
CA GLY A 68 -7.16 -2.52 5.84
C GLY A 68 -6.73 -2.68 4.38
N ASP A 69 -7.27 -1.83 3.51
CA ASP A 69 -6.91 -1.69 2.09
C ASP A 69 -5.84 -0.62 1.82
N GLY A 70 -5.38 0.07 2.87
CA GLY A 70 -4.42 1.16 2.78
C GLY A 70 -3.04 0.86 3.36
N THR A 71 -2.25 1.92 3.44
CA THR A 71 -0.95 1.92 4.14
C THR A 71 -1.07 2.75 5.42
N GLY A 72 -0.46 2.26 6.49
CA GLY A 72 -0.26 2.99 7.74
C GLY A 72 1.21 3.07 8.13
N SER A 73 1.53 3.96 9.05
CA SER A 73 2.89 4.06 9.62
C SER A 73 2.84 4.24 11.13
N PHE A 74 3.67 3.50 11.86
CA PHE A 74 3.83 3.71 13.29
C PHE A 74 4.51 5.07 13.54
N VAL A 75 3.91 5.89 14.38
CA VAL A 75 4.38 7.25 14.72
C VAL A 75 4.69 7.42 16.21
N SER A 76 4.60 6.34 16.98
CA SER A 76 4.94 6.34 18.42
C SER A 76 5.51 4.99 18.87
N PRO A 77 6.22 4.95 20.00
CA PRO A 77 6.67 3.68 20.60
C PRO A 77 5.54 2.85 21.21
N ASN A 78 4.31 3.38 21.29
CA ASN A 78 3.13 2.73 21.87
C ASN A 78 2.10 2.40 20.79
N GLY A 79 2.55 1.97 19.61
CA GLY A 79 1.69 1.37 18.58
C GLY A 79 0.73 2.32 17.88
N LEU A 80 0.82 3.64 18.10
CA LEU A 80 0.04 4.64 17.35
C LEU A 80 0.42 4.59 15.87
N ILE A 81 -0.57 4.44 15.01
CA ILE A 81 -0.48 4.35 13.55
C ILE A 81 -1.16 5.58 12.95
N LEU A 82 -0.47 6.26 12.04
CA LEU A 82 -1.02 7.30 11.18
C LEU A 82 -1.40 6.69 9.83
N THR A 83 -2.61 6.97 9.36
CA THR A 83 -3.12 6.62 8.02
C THR A 83 -4.05 7.73 7.51
N ASN A 84 -4.71 7.52 6.38
CA ASN A 84 -5.71 8.43 5.84
C ASN A 84 -7.10 8.23 6.48
N PHE A 85 -7.90 9.29 6.50
CA PHE A 85 -9.30 9.23 6.93
C PHE A 85 -10.08 8.24 6.07
N HIS A 86 -9.92 8.29 4.74
CA HIS A 86 -10.65 7.42 3.82
C HIS A 86 -10.34 5.93 4.03
N VAL A 87 -9.11 5.58 4.41
CA VAL A 87 -8.71 4.20 4.77
C VAL A 87 -9.51 3.70 5.98
N THR A 88 -9.83 4.61 6.92
CA THR A 88 -10.61 4.26 8.11
C THR A 88 -12.12 4.39 7.93
N LEU A 89 -12.61 4.80 6.76
CA LEU A 89 -14.01 5.14 6.58
C LEU A 89 -14.94 3.95 6.80
N SER A 90 -14.58 2.76 6.28
CA SER A 90 -15.34 1.52 6.50
C SER A 90 -15.35 1.10 7.97
N ALA A 91 -14.22 1.27 8.67
CA ALA A 91 -14.11 1.07 10.11
C ALA A 91 -15.07 1.99 10.87
N LEU A 92 -15.00 3.31 10.62
CA LEU A 92 -15.84 4.32 11.25
C LEU A 92 -17.32 4.04 10.98
N GLN A 93 -17.67 3.68 9.74
CA GLN A 93 -19.04 3.33 9.36
C GLN A 93 -19.55 2.15 10.20
N SER A 94 -18.74 1.10 10.36
CA SER A 94 -19.13 -0.12 11.08
C SER A 94 -19.44 0.11 12.58
N VAL A 95 -18.91 1.19 13.17
CA VAL A 95 -19.09 1.52 14.59
C VAL A 95 -19.94 2.77 14.81
N SER A 96 -20.35 3.45 13.73
CA SER A 96 -21.22 4.62 13.80
C SER A 96 -22.69 4.23 13.93
N SER A 97 -23.49 5.11 14.53
CA SER A 97 -24.95 5.00 14.57
C SER A 97 -25.60 6.37 14.39
N ALA A 98 -26.92 6.42 14.23
CA ALA A 98 -27.65 7.68 14.15
C ALA A 98 -27.41 8.61 15.36
N GLN A 99 -27.18 8.04 16.55
CA GLN A 99 -26.88 8.78 17.77
C GLN A 99 -25.38 9.10 17.92
N ARG A 100 -24.50 8.35 17.25
CA ARG A 100 -23.04 8.47 17.34
C ARG A 100 -22.44 8.36 15.95
N ASP A 101 -22.54 9.45 15.20
CA ASP A 101 -22.00 9.54 13.85
C ASP A 101 -20.55 10.02 13.91
N PHE A 102 -19.61 9.08 13.92
CA PHE A 102 -18.17 9.37 13.97
C PHE A 102 -17.63 9.87 12.63
N ILE A 103 -18.33 9.60 11.52
CA ILE A 103 -17.96 10.09 10.20
C ILE A 103 -18.24 11.59 10.14
N LYS A 104 -19.45 12.01 10.52
CA LYS A 104 -19.86 13.42 10.49
C LYS A 104 -19.16 14.27 11.53
N ASN A 105 -19.09 13.78 12.78
CA ASN A 105 -18.63 14.59 13.90
C ASN A 105 -17.16 14.38 14.26
N GLY A 106 -16.50 13.38 13.67
CA GLY A 106 -15.17 12.95 14.07
C GLY A 106 -15.20 12.22 15.41
N TYR A 107 -14.00 11.84 15.87
CA TYR A 107 -13.79 11.12 17.11
C TYR A 107 -12.39 11.40 17.67
N THR A 108 -12.27 11.44 19.00
CA THR A 108 -10.97 11.55 19.69
C THR A 108 -11.06 10.86 21.04
N ALA A 109 -10.32 9.77 21.20
CA ALA A 109 -10.11 9.12 22.49
C ALA A 109 -9.11 9.94 23.32
N ARG A 110 -9.48 10.28 24.56
CA ARG A 110 -8.61 11.01 25.49
C ARG A 110 -7.69 10.09 26.28
N LYS A 111 -8.04 8.81 26.34
CA LYS A 111 -7.33 7.76 27.06
C LYS A 111 -7.47 6.41 26.34
N PRO A 112 -6.55 5.45 26.56
CA PRO A 112 -6.57 4.15 25.88
C PRO A 112 -7.90 3.39 26.01
N GLU A 113 -8.60 3.52 27.12
CA GLU A 113 -9.86 2.82 27.38
C GLU A 113 -11.03 3.38 26.58
N GLU A 114 -10.89 4.58 26.00
CA GLU A 114 -11.89 5.16 25.11
C GLU A 114 -11.70 4.70 23.66
N GLU A 115 -10.50 4.27 23.27
CA GLU A 115 -10.19 3.88 21.88
C GLU A 115 -11.12 2.78 21.37
N ILE A 116 -11.70 2.97 20.17
CA ILE A 116 -12.79 2.13 19.65
C ILE A 116 -12.21 0.92 18.91
N PRO A 117 -12.44 -0.32 19.37
CA PRO A 117 -11.93 -1.52 18.69
C PRO A 117 -12.63 -1.80 17.36
N ILE A 118 -11.85 -2.15 16.34
CA ILE A 118 -12.34 -2.44 14.99
C ILE A 118 -11.99 -3.89 14.63
N ALA A 119 -12.96 -4.79 14.80
CA ALA A 119 -12.76 -6.22 14.60
C ALA A 119 -12.38 -6.61 13.15
N SER A 120 -12.77 -5.80 12.17
CA SER A 120 -12.49 -6.03 10.74
C SER A 120 -11.10 -5.59 10.29
N PHE A 121 -10.36 -4.84 11.13
CA PHE A 121 -9.06 -4.29 10.77
C PHE A 121 -7.92 -5.13 11.34
N THR A 122 -6.87 -5.26 10.53
CA THR A 122 -5.57 -5.79 10.96
C THR A 122 -4.48 -4.84 10.52
N ALA A 123 -3.37 -4.79 11.27
CA ALA A 123 -2.14 -4.16 10.81
C ALA A 123 -1.12 -5.25 10.49
N GLN A 124 -0.63 -5.29 9.25
CA GLN A 124 0.31 -6.32 8.78
C GLN A 124 1.68 -5.70 8.55
N ILE A 125 2.69 -6.19 9.28
CA ILE A 125 4.07 -5.70 9.21
C ILE A 125 4.89 -6.68 8.38
N LEU A 126 5.61 -6.19 7.37
CA LEU A 126 6.46 -7.05 6.54
C LEU A 126 7.66 -7.59 7.34
N LEU A 127 7.70 -8.90 7.58
CA LEU A 127 8.82 -9.57 8.22
C LEU A 127 9.93 -9.87 7.21
N SER A 128 9.60 -10.54 6.11
CA SER A 128 10.55 -10.96 5.08
C SER A 128 9.91 -11.07 3.70
N MET A 129 10.76 -11.04 2.67
CA MET A 129 10.37 -11.22 1.28
C MET A 129 11.40 -12.09 0.56
N LYS A 130 10.95 -13.22 0.00
CA LYS A 130 11.81 -14.19 -0.70
C LYS A 130 11.32 -14.40 -2.13
N GLU A 131 12.20 -14.31 -3.12
CA GLU A 131 11.88 -14.76 -4.48
C GLU A 131 11.75 -16.29 -4.51
N VAL A 132 10.63 -16.81 -5.05
CA VAL A 132 10.30 -18.25 -5.13
C VAL A 132 9.88 -18.67 -6.55
N THR A 133 10.29 -17.88 -7.55
CA THR A 133 9.93 -18.08 -8.96
C THR A 133 10.27 -19.49 -9.45
N SER A 134 11.46 -19.98 -9.15
CA SER A 134 11.91 -21.33 -9.54
C SER A 134 11.05 -22.44 -8.93
N GLU A 135 10.69 -22.30 -7.65
CA GLU A 135 9.88 -23.27 -6.91
C GLU A 135 8.44 -23.32 -7.41
N VAL A 136 7.88 -22.18 -7.81
CA VAL A 136 6.54 -22.12 -8.41
C VAL A 136 6.56 -22.71 -9.82
N LEU A 137 7.50 -22.29 -10.66
CA LEU A 137 7.57 -22.73 -12.06
C LEU A 137 8.08 -24.16 -12.25
N SER A 138 8.64 -24.80 -11.21
CA SER A 138 8.96 -26.23 -11.29
C SER A 138 7.71 -27.12 -11.40
N ALA A 139 6.52 -26.59 -11.05
CA ALA A 139 5.26 -27.31 -11.15
C ALA A 139 4.67 -27.32 -12.58
N VAL A 140 5.23 -26.53 -13.51
CA VAL A 140 4.71 -26.43 -14.88
C VAL A 140 5.59 -27.16 -15.89
N THR A 141 4.97 -27.78 -16.90
CA THR A 141 5.70 -28.42 -18.01
C THR A 141 5.20 -27.91 -19.35
N GLY A 142 6.02 -28.07 -20.39
CA GLY A 142 5.71 -27.69 -21.78
C GLY A 142 4.39 -28.28 -22.31
N ALA A 143 4.04 -29.48 -21.87
CA ALA A 143 2.91 -30.26 -22.39
C ALA A 143 1.55 -29.91 -21.76
N MET A 144 1.54 -29.17 -20.65
CA MET A 144 0.30 -28.77 -19.97
C MET A 144 -0.48 -27.73 -20.78
N THR A 145 -1.80 -27.90 -20.80
CA THR A 145 -2.74 -26.86 -21.23
C THR A 145 -2.65 -25.64 -20.32
N GLU A 146 -3.19 -24.51 -20.76
CA GLU A 146 -3.20 -23.28 -19.96
C GLU A 146 -3.92 -23.47 -18.62
N GLN A 147 -5.08 -24.13 -18.63
CA GLN A 147 -5.86 -24.38 -17.42
C GLN A 147 -5.10 -25.28 -16.43
N GLU A 148 -4.42 -26.32 -16.93
CA GLU A 148 -3.58 -27.19 -16.10
C GLU A 148 -2.41 -26.42 -15.48
N ARG A 149 -1.77 -25.53 -16.25
CA ARG A 149 -0.68 -24.67 -15.74
C ARG A 149 -1.17 -23.75 -14.63
N VAL A 150 -2.29 -23.08 -14.83
CA VAL A 150 -2.89 -22.19 -13.79
C VAL A 150 -3.18 -22.98 -12.53
N ASN A 151 -3.75 -24.19 -12.65
CA ASN A 151 -4.05 -25.04 -11.50
C ASN A 151 -2.77 -25.53 -10.80
N ALA A 152 -1.76 -25.95 -11.56
CA ALA A 152 -0.47 -26.37 -11.02
C ALA A 152 0.24 -25.24 -10.25
N ILE A 153 0.24 -24.03 -10.80
CA ILE A 153 0.79 -22.84 -10.14
C ILE A 153 0.03 -22.54 -8.84
N LYS A 154 -1.31 -22.54 -8.88
CA LYS A 154 -2.15 -22.30 -7.68
C LYS A 154 -1.88 -23.32 -6.57
N MET A 155 -1.79 -24.60 -6.92
CA MET A 155 -1.46 -25.65 -5.95
C MET A 155 -0.06 -25.45 -5.36
N LYS A 156 0.93 -25.12 -6.19
CA LYS A 156 2.30 -24.91 -5.73
C LYS A 156 2.43 -23.67 -4.83
N ILE A 157 1.71 -22.60 -5.15
CA ILE A 157 1.60 -21.41 -4.29
C ILE A 157 1.04 -21.80 -2.92
N SER A 158 -0.10 -22.51 -2.88
CA SER A 158 -0.72 -22.92 -1.61
C SER A 158 0.21 -23.83 -0.77
N GLU A 159 0.96 -24.72 -1.42
CA GLU A 159 1.97 -25.56 -0.77
C GLU A 159 3.07 -24.70 -0.11
N LEU A 160 3.63 -23.74 -0.85
CA LEU A 160 4.69 -22.85 -0.36
C LEU A 160 4.21 -21.95 0.78
N GLU A 161 2.99 -21.40 0.68
CA GLU A 161 2.38 -20.57 1.73
C GLU A 161 2.15 -21.38 3.00
N THR A 162 1.63 -22.60 2.87
CA THR A 162 1.39 -23.52 4.01
C THR A 162 2.71 -23.91 4.68
N ALA A 163 3.72 -24.28 3.88
CA ALA A 163 5.04 -24.63 4.38
C ALA A 163 5.72 -23.45 5.09
N ALA A 164 5.62 -22.25 4.53
CA ALA A 164 6.18 -21.04 5.12
C ALA A 164 5.48 -20.62 6.42
N LYS A 165 4.15 -20.78 6.48
CA LYS A 165 3.36 -20.50 7.67
C LYS A 165 3.70 -21.46 8.81
N GLY A 166 3.79 -22.76 8.52
CA GLY A 166 4.04 -23.80 9.52
C GLY A 166 3.06 -23.68 10.69
N ASN A 167 3.60 -23.60 11.92
CA ASN A 167 2.82 -23.38 13.16
C ASN A 167 2.79 -21.90 13.60
N SER A 168 3.28 -20.97 12.78
CA SER A 168 3.27 -19.56 13.12
C SER A 168 1.89 -18.93 12.89
N GLU A 169 1.59 -17.87 13.64
CA GLU A 169 0.39 -17.05 13.45
C GLU A 169 0.57 -15.97 12.38
N ASN A 170 1.74 -15.93 11.75
CA ASN A 170 2.05 -15.04 10.65
C ASN A 170 1.22 -15.37 9.41
N GLU A 171 1.10 -14.38 8.54
CA GLU A 171 0.48 -14.54 7.25
C GLU A 171 1.53 -14.63 6.14
N CYS A 172 1.50 -15.72 5.38
CA CYS A 172 2.40 -15.98 4.28
C CYS A 172 1.62 -15.92 2.97
N ARG A 173 2.07 -15.10 2.02
CA ARG A 173 1.43 -14.94 0.71
C ARG A 173 2.46 -14.98 -0.40
N VAL A 174 2.24 -15.79 -1.42
CA VAL A 174 3.00 -15.73 -2.67
C VAL A 174 2.29 -14.78 -3.62
N ILE A 175 2.96 -13.70 -3.98
CA ILE A 175 2.45 -12.71 -4.92
C ILE A 175 3.12 -12.90 -6.27
N GLU A 176 2.28 -13.03 -7.30
CA GLU A 176 2.70 -12.98 -8.69
C GLU A 176 3.05 -11.55 -9.09
N THR A 177 4.18 -11.38 -9.76
CA THR A 177 4.68 -10.09 -10.23
C THR A 177 5.11 -10.18 -11.69
N PHE A 178 5.00 -9.06 -12.41
CA PHE A 178 5.34 -8.98 -13.84
C PHE A 178 4.58 -10.01 -14.70
N PHE A 179 3.25 -10.14 -14.49
CA PHE A 179 2.38 -11.02 -15.29
C PHE A 179 2.90 -12.47 -15.36
N GLY A 180 3.22 -13.06 -14.21
CA GLY A 180 3.68 -14.45 -14.12
C GLY A 180 5.18 -14.67 -14.31
N LEU A 181 5.97 -13.62 -14.56
CA LEU A 181 7.42 -13.77 -14.74
C LEU A 181 8.17 -13.99 -13.43
N LYS A 182 7.65 -13.50 -12.29
CA LYS A 182 8.29 -13.66 -10.98
C LYS A 182 7.27 -13.89 -9.89
N TYR A 183 7.66 -14.67 -8.89
CA TYR A 183 6.86 -14.95 -7.70
C TYR A 183 7.66 -14.63 -6.44
N PHE A 184 7.04 -13.91 -5.51
CA PHE A 184 7.66 -13.55 -4.23
C PHE A 184 6.79 -14.04 -3.07
N LEU A 185 7.37 -14.80 -2.17
CA LEU A 185 6.78 -15.18 -0.89
C LEU A 185 7.05 -14.06 0.13
N TYR A 186 5.97 -13.48 0.64
CA TYR A 186 6.01 -12.51 1.72
C TYR A 186 5.54 -13.15 3.01
N THR A 187 6.19 -12.81 4.12
CA THR A 187 5.73 -13.17 5.46
C THR A 187 5.42 -11.90 6.25
N TYR A 188 4.22 -11.84 6.80
CA TYR A 188 3.72 -10.70 7.57
C TYR A 188 3.42 -11.10 9.02
N GLU A 189 3.82 -10.23 9.94
CA GLU A 189 3.30 -10.23 11.31
C GLU A 189 1.93 -9.57 11.30
N VAL A 190 0.90 -10.18 11.91
CA VAL A 190 -0.48 -9.69 11.86
C VAL A 190 -0.98 -9.29 13.24
N LEU A 191 -1.17 -7.99 13.45
CA LEU A 191 -1.79 -7.45 14.66
C LEU A 191 -3.31 -7.35 14.44
N ARG A 192 -4.09 -7.94 15.35
CA ARG A 192 -5.55 -8.15 15.19
C ARG A 192 -6.42 -7.30 16.11
N ASP A 193 -5.83 -6.63 17.09
CA ASP A 193 -6.50 -5.64 17.92
C ASP A 193 -6.06 -4.24 17.48
N ILE A 194 -6.83 -3.68 16.55
CA ILE A 194 -6.63 -2.33 16.04
C ILE A 194 -7.79 -1.45 16.52
N ARG A 195 -7.47 -0.29 17.10
CA ARG A 195 -8.46 0.62 17.68
C ARG A 195 -8.36 2.01 17.08
N ILE A 196 -9.49 2.68 16.84
CA ILE A 196 -9.53 4.08 16.42
C ILE A 196 -9.19 4.97 17.62
N VAL A 197 -8.23 5.87 17.41
CA VAL A 197 -7.80 6.87 18.41
C VAL A 197 -8.33 8.25 18.05
N ILE A 198 -8.10 8.68 16.81
CA ILE A 198 -8.53 9.99 16.31
C ILE A 198 -9.02 9.83 14.88
N SER A 199 -10.16 10.43 14.59
CA SER A 199 -10.63 10.65 13.23
C SER A 199 -11.22 12.06 13.13
N PRO A 200 -10.80 12.91 12.18
CA PRO A 200 -11.42 14.20 11.98
C PRO A 200 -12.88 14.05 11.51
N PRO A 201 -13.74 15.06 11.68
CA PRO A 201 -15.04 15.08 11.01
C PRO A 201 -14.83 15.04 9.48
N SER A 202 -15.80 14.47 8.75
CA SER A 202 -15.73 14.34 7.29
C SER A 202 -15.58 15.69 6.58
N THR A 203 -16.07 16.77 7.17
CA THR A 203 -15.86 18.14 6.68
C THR A 203 -14.40 18.58 6.67
N ILE A 204 -13.51 17.87 7.38
CA ILE A 204 -12.05 18.05 7.34
C ILE A 204 -11.40 16.86 6.61
N GLY A 205 -11.74 15.63 7.02
CA GLY A 205 -11.15 14.39 6.52
C GLY A 205 -11.41 14.11 5.04
N ALA A 206 -12.52 14.64 4.52
CA ALA A 206 -12.94 14.56 3.12
C ALA A 206 -13.40 15.93 2.61
N PHE A 207 -12.80 17.02 3.10
CA PHE A 207 -13.07 18.39 2.62
C PHE A 207 -12.97 18.47 1.09
N GLY A 208 -13.93 19.15 0.46
CA GLY A 208 -14.09 19.23 -0.99
C GLY A 208 -14.81 18.04 -1.63
N GLY A 209 -14.99 16.94 -0.90
CA GLY A 209 -15.74 15.76 -1.34
C GLY A 209 -15.29 15.24 -2.71
N GLU A 210 -16.26 14.87 -3.54
CA GLU A 210 -16.01 14.37 -4.90
C GLU A 210 -15.47 15.45 -5.85
N GLU A 211 -15.87 16.72 -5.68
CA GLU A 211 -15.45 17.81 -6.57
C GLU A 211 -13.95 18.04 -6.51
N ASP A 212 -13.39 18.02 -5.29
CA ASP A 212 -11.96 18.14 -5.15
C ASP A 212 -11.27 16.81 -5.46
N ASN A 213 -11.93 15.64 -5.39
CA ASN A 213 -11.29 14.32 -5.55
C ASN A 213 -10.45 14.24 -6.83
N TRP A 214 -9.23 13.67 -6.74
CA TRP A 214 -8.20 13.70 -7.79
C TRP A 214 -7.68 15.08 -8.27
N MET A 215 -8.05 16.19 -7.62
CA MET A 215 -7.60 17.53 -7.99
C MET A 215 -6.44 18.06 -7.13
N TRP A 216 -5.67 18.96 -7.75
CA TRP A 216 -4.70 19.88 -7.13
C TRP A 216 -4.96 21.31 -7.65
N PRO A 217 -4.95 22.38 -6.82
CA PRO A 217 -4.65 22.43 -5.38
C PRO A 217 -5.62 21.65 -4.49
N ARG A 218 -5.17 21.26 -3.29
CA ARG A 218 -5.94 20.44 -2.34
C ARG A 218 -5.83 20.98 -0.92
N HIS A 219 -6.93 20.93 -0.17
CA HIS A 219 -7.02 21.47 1.20
C HIS A 219 -7.61 20.47 2.21
N THR A 220 -7.62 19.17 1.88
CA THR A 220 -8.21 18.11 2.70
C THR A 220 -7.26 17.65 3.82
N GLY A 221 -7.79 17.58 5.04
CA GLY A 221 -7.10 17.00 6.19
C GLY A 221 -7.29 15.48 6.27
N ASP A 222 -6.89 14.75 5.23
CA ASP A 222 -7.12 13.32 5.08
C ASP A 222 -6.17 12.49 5.96
N PHE A 223 -6.45 12.45 7.27
CA PHE A 223 -5.69 11.67 8.23
C PHE A 223 -6.60 11.01 9.27
N ALA A 224 -6.14 9.90 9.83
CA ALA A 224 -6.70 9.29 11.02
C ALA A 224 -5.59 8.61 11.83
N PHE A 225 -5.80 8.49 13.14
CA PHE A 225 -4.93 7.73 14.02
C PHE A 225 -5.63 6.49 14.54
N MET A 226 -4.98 5.34 14.38
CA MET A 226 -5.36 4.08 15.00
C MET A 226 -4.24 3.62 15.93
N ARG A 227 -4.49 2.61 16.76
CA ARG A 227 -3.46 1.99 17.60
C ARG A 227 -3.55 0.49 17.55
N ALA A 228 -2.40 -0.16 17.41
CA ALA A 228 -2.30 -1.61 17.53
C ALA A 228 -2.03 -2.04 18.98
N TYR A 229 -2.65 -3.15 19.36
CA TYR A 229 -2.57 -3.78 20.67
C TYR A 229 -2.16 -5.26 20.56
N VAL A 230 -1.62 -5.78 21.67
CA VAL A 230 -1.21 -7.17 21.84
C VAL A 230 -1.59 -7.65 23.25
N SER A 231 -1.53 -8.96 23.49
CA SER A 231 -1.72 -9.49 24.85
C SER A 231 -0.69 -8.90 25.83
N PRO A 232 -0.93 -8.94 27.15
CA PRO A 232 0.05 -8.52 28.15
C PRO A 232 1.42 -9.21 28.02
N GLU A 233 1.44 -10.44 27.49
CA GLU A 233 2.65 -11.22 27.20
C GLU A 233 3.33 -10.82 25.88
N GLY A 234 2.76 -9.85 25.15
CA GLY A 234 3.26 -9.38 23.86
C GLY A 234 2.90 -10.27 22.67
N LYS A 235 1.92 -11.18 22.82
CA LYS A 235 1.50 -12.09 21.74
C LYS A 235 0.39 -11.48 20.89
N HIS A 236 0.26 -11.96 19.65
CA HIS A 236 -0.86 -11.61 18.79
C HIS A 236 -2.16 -12.01 19.48
N ALA A 237 -3.11 -11.09 19.54
CA ALA A 237 -4.37 -11.29 20.21
C ALA A 237 -5.47 -10.57 19.45
N HIS A 238 -6.67 -11.16 19.47
CA HIS A 238 -7.88 -10.42 19.20
C HIS A 238 -8.16 -9.42 20.34
N TYR A 239 -9.14 -8.54 20.13
CA TYR A 239 -9.53 -7.55 21.12
C TYR A 239 -9.78 -8.16 22.52
N ASP A 240 -9.10 -7.60 23.51
CA ASP A 240 -9.36 -7.80 24.93
C ASP A 240 -9.11 -6.46 25.65
N VAL A 241 -9.94 -6.16 26.66
CA VAL A 241 -9.80 -4.95 27.48
C VAL A 241 -8.45 -4.89 28.23
N LYS A 242 -7.81 -6.04 28.45
CA LYS A 242 -6.51 -6.17 29.12
C LYS A 242 -5.33 -6.05 28.16
N ASN A 243 -5.55 -6.05 26.85
CA ASN A 243 -4.47 -5.91 25.89
C ASN A 243 -3.74 -4.58 26.10
N VAL A 244 -2.44 -4.59 25.80
CA VAL A 244 -1.53 -3.46 25.97
C VAL A 244 -1.08 -2.91 24.62
N PRO A 245 -0.74 -1.62 24.51
CA PRO A 245 -0.24 -1.04 23.27
C PRO A 245 0.97 -1.79 22.72
N TYR A 246 0.94 -2.12 21.43
CA TYR A 246 2.05 -2.75 20.73
C TYR A 246 3.28 -1.84 20.71
N LYS A 247 4.46 -2.43 20.89
CA LYS A 247 5.75 -1.71 20.82
C LYS A 247 6.44 -2.03 19.51
N PRO A 248 6.35 -1.18 18.48
CA PRO A 248 6.92 -1.47 17.18
C PRO A 248 8.45 -1.39 17.20
N LYS A 249 9.10 -2.20 16.36
CA LYS A 249 10.58 -2.17 16.19
C LYS A 249 11.06 -0.83 15.62
N LYS A 250 10.21 -0.15 14.84
CA LYS A 250 10.45 1.19 14.28
C LYS A 250 9.18 2.03 14.31
N TYR A 251 9.35 3.33 14.50
CA TYR A 251 8.31 4.34 14.35
C TYR A 251 8.93 5.63 13.83
N PHE A 252 8.09 6.52 13.29
CA PHE A 252 8.51 7.76 12.65
C PHE A 252 8.01 8.97 13.45
N PRO A 253 8.89 9.65 14.21
CA PRO A 253 8.55 10.92 14.83
C PRO A 253 8.11 11.94 13.76
N LEU A 254 7.05 12.68 14.05
CA LEU A 254 6.56 13.74 13.17
C LEU A 254 7.50 14.96 13.23
N SER A 255 7.95 15.42 12.07
CA SER A 255 8.74 16.66 11.97
C SER A 255 7.81 17.87 11.93
N THR A 256 8.05 18.86 12.79
CA THR A 256 7.34 20.15 12.79
C THR A 256 8.10 21.25 12.04
N LYS A 257 9.22 20.92 11.40
CA LYS A 257 10.08 21.89 10.71
C LYS A 257 9.53 22.38 9.36
N GLY A 258 8.45 21.78 8.88
CA GLY A 258 7.91 22.03 7.54
C GLY A 258 8.77 21.46 6.41
N TYR A 259 8.44 21.84 5.18
CA TYR A 259 9.16 21.48 3.96
C TYR A 259 9.19 22.68 3.00
N LYS A 260 10.05 22.60 1.98
CA LYS A 260 10.14 23.58 0.90
C LYS A 260 10.21 22.86 -0.43
N GLU A 261 9.97 23.58 -1.52
CA GLU A 261 10.17 23.06 -2.86
C GLU A 261 11.58 22.46 -3.02
N GLY A 262 11.66 21.29 -3.66
CA GLY A 262 12.90 20.54 -3.83
C GLY A 262 13.37 19.74 -2.61
N THR A 263 12.65 19.74 -1.49
CA THR A 263 12.93 18.80 -0.38
C THR A 263 12.75 17.36 -0.85
N PHE A 264 13.74 16.51 -0.56
CA PHE A 264 13.68 15.09 -0.86
C PHE A 264 12.50 14.41 -0.15
N ALA A 265 11.71 13.62 -0.89
CA ALA A 265 10.62 12.82 -0.36
C ALA A 265 10.85 11.34 -0.66
N LEU A 266 10.69 10.49 0.36
CA LEU A 266 10.64 9.04 0.23
C LEU A 266 9.24 8.59 0.63
N VAL A 267 8.56 7.89 -0.27
CA VAL A 267 7.26 7.26 0.01
C VAL A 267 7.45 5.75 0.00
N MET A 268 7.01 5.10 1.07
CA MET A 268 6.96 3.64 1.20
C MET A 268 5.53 3.24 1.53
N GLY A 269 5.03 2.21 0.87
CA GLY A 269 3.69 1.70 1.08
C GLY A 269 3.39 0.50 0.19
N TYR A 270 2.11 0.17 0.10
CA TYR A 270 1.63 -1.05 -0.55
C TYR A 270 0.74 -0.71 -1.75
N PRO A 271 1.31 -0.23 -2.87
CA PRO A 271 0.53 0.02 -4.08
C PRO A 271 -0.03 -1.30 -4.62
N ALA A 272 -1.33 -1.32 -4.95
CA ALA A 272 -2.03 -2.54 -5.31
C ALA A 272 -1.78 -2.98 -6.77
N LEU A 273 -2.07 -2.12 -7.75
CA LEU A 273 -2.05 -2.48 -9.17
C LEU A 273 -1.49 -1.35 -10.02
N THR A 274 -0.64 -1.70 -10.98
CA THR A 274 -0.26 -0.83 -12.09
C THR A 274 -0.25 -1.62 -13.39
N LEU A 275 -0.55 -0.95 -14.50
CA LEU A 275 -0.60 -1.55 -15.84
C LEU A 275 0.47 -0.94 -16.76
N ARG A 276 1.66 -0.66 -16.20
CA ARG A 276 2.75 0.05 -16.89
C ARG A 276 3.21 -0.63 -18.19
N GLN A 277 3.06 -1.94 -18.30
CA GLN A 277 3.46 -2.73 -19.48
C GLN A 277 2.29 -3.07 -20.42
N MET A 278 1.12 -2.45 -20.23
CA MET A 278 -0.04 -2.67 -21.08
C MET A 278 0.29 -2.28 -22.53
N ALA A 279 -0.03 -3.17 -23.48
CA ALA A 279 0.17 -2.92 -24.90
C ALA A 279 -0.86 -1.90 -25.44
N SER A 280 -0.52 -1.23 -26.54
CA SER A 280 -1.37 -0.21 -27.17
C SER A 280 -2.82 -0.66 -27.41
N PRO A 281 -3.11 -1.89 -27.88
CA PRO A 281 -4.50 -2.34 -28.02
C PRO A 281 -5.26 -2.44 -26.69
N GLY A 282 -4.56 -2.77 -25.60
CA GLY A 282 -5.16 -2.78 -24.26
C GLY A 282 -5.51 -1.38 -23.77
N ILE A 283 -4.64 -0.40 -24.03
CA ILE A 283 -4.92 1.01 -23.74
C ILE A 283 -6.13 1.50 -24.56
N GLN A 284 -6.15 1.17 -25.85
CA GLN A 284 -7.27 1.52 -26.73
C GLN A 284 -8.58 0.90 -26.26
N ALA A 285 -8.60 -0.39 -25.91
CA ALA A 285 -9.79 -1.04 -25.36
C ALA A 285 -10.23 -0.40 -24.04
N ALA A 286 -9.28 -0.01 -23.18
CA ALA A 286 -9.62 0.71 -21.95
C ALA A 286 -10.28 2.06 -22.25
N GLN A 287 -9.76 2.83 -23.20
CA GLN A 287 -10.29 4.14 -23.58
C GLN A 287 -11.64 4.06 -24.30
N ASP A 288 -11.77 3.15 -25.26
CA ASP A 288 -12.90 3.11 -26.18
C ASP A 288 -14.07 2.29 -25.63
N ILE A 289 -13.82 1.38 -24.67
CA ILE A 289 -14.81 0.41 -24.18
C ILE A 289 -14.90 0.42 -22.66
N THR A 290 -13.82 0.05 -21.96
CA THR A 290 -13.91 -0.26 -20.52
C THR A 290 -14.19 0.96 -19.66
N LEU A 291 -13.44 2.06 -19.85
CA LEU A 291 -13.61 3.28 -19.05
C LEU A 291 -14.95 3.97 -19.31
N PRO A 292 -15.42 4.14 -20.57
CA PRO A 292 -16.75 4.69 -20.83
C PRO A 292 -17.86 3.85 -20.18
N TYR A 293 -17.79 2.51 -20.31
CA TYR A 293 -18.77 1.62 -19.69
C TYR A 293 -18.80 1.75 -18.17
N VAL A 294 -17.63 1.73 -17.52
CA VAL A 294 -17.53 1.89 -16.06
C VAL A 294 -18.06 3.27 -15.63
N TYR A 295 -17.71 4.33 -16.36
CA TYR A 295 -18.19 5.68 -16.09
C TYR A 295 -19.72 5.79 -16.15
N GLU A 296 -20.33 5.30 -17.23
CA GLU A 296 -21.78 5.32 -17.40
C GLU A 296 -22.50 4.51 -16.31
N LEU A 297 -22.02 3.29 -16.04
CA LEU A 297 -22.60 2.44 -15.01
C LEU A 297 -22.49 3.08 -13.61
N SER A 298 -21.32 3.61 -13.26
CA SER A 298 -21.11 4.27 -11.98
C SER A 298 -21.96 5.52 -11.82
N ASN A 299 -22.16 6.32 -12.88
CA ASN A 299 -23.06 7.47 -12.81
C ASN A 299 -24.52 7.06 -12.54
N ILE A 300 -25.02 6.02 -13.20
CA ILE A 300 -26.36 5.50 -12.93
C ILE A 300 -26.50 5.07 -11.47
N GLN A 301 -25.51 4.34 -10.95
CA GLN A 301 -25.50 3.90 -9.55
C GLN A 301 -25.48 5.08 -8.58
N LEU A 302 -24.61 6.07 -8.82
CA LEU A 302 -24.49 7.27 -8.00
C LEU A 302 -25.79 8.08 -8.00
N ASP A 303 -26.45 8.22 -9.15
CA ASP A 303 -27.71 8.95 -9.25
C ASP A 303 -28.85 8.27 -8.48
N ILE A 304 -28.87 6.94 -8.44
CA ILE A 304 -29.82 6.18 -7.62
C ILE A 304 -29.51 6.39 -6.14
N LEU A 305 -28.24 6.21 -5.74
CA LEU A 305 -27.82 6.35 -4.34
C LEU A 305 -28.09 7.76 -3.79
N ARG A 306 -27.81 8.81 -4.58
CA ARG A 306 -28.08 10.21 -4.20
C ARG A 306 -29.55 10.42 -3.92
N ARG A 307 -30.42 10.01 -4.84
CA ARG A 307 -31.88 10.10 -4.70
C ARG A 307 -32.38 9.40 -3.42
N THR A 308 -31.90 8.19 -3.15
CA THR A 308 -32.31 7.44 -1.96
C THR A 308 -31.71 7.97 -0.66
N SER A 309 -30.57 8.68 -0.71
CA SER A 309 -29.94 9.25 0.49
C SER A 309 -30.50 10.59 0.93
N GLU A 310 -31.19 11.30 0.03
CA GLU A 310 -31.84 12.60 0.28
C GLU A 310 -33.29 12.47 0.79
N GLU A 311 -33.90 11.29 0.61
CA GLU A 311 -35.22 10.89 1.13
C GLU A 311 -35.15 10.39 2.59
#